data_AF-A0A653S7Z9-F1
#
_entry.id   AF-A0A653S7Z9-F1
#
_cell.length_a   1.000
_cell.length_b   1.000
_cell.length_c   1.000
_cell.angle_alpha   90.00
_cell.angle_beta   90.00
_cell.angle_gamma   90.00
#
_symmetry.space_group_name_H-M   'P 1'
#
loop_
_entity.id
_entity.type
_entity.pdbx_description
1 polymer ?
#
loop_
_entity_poly.entity_id
_entity_poly.type
_entity_poly.pdbx_seq_one_letter_code
_entity_poly.pdbx_strand_id
1 'polypeptide(L)'
;MTLHAIVAAFGGDLYQGGCRANIPAPGHSAADRSVSLLLAEGRVIIHGFGAADWRSIRDHLCDAGFIDAEGRLTGGGAPAPSTPRPDRRLRLETALRLWDGTLALQPGDPASLYLRRRAVTGRHTGDLRFHPGAPVSVYRAGRRTRPALVSGIRDADGRLSAVELTYLEPNGQPAAGLALTRKTVGLVPPGAAVRLSPAAAEMVVGEGVFTTLSAIDRFRLPGWALMSANNLAAWTPPPEVRRVLIAADRGAVGELAAARLGARLRSQAVETRILRPEAPFDDWNAVALDRSKGGREGAEGRRSGGDGPRSPAGDAS
;
A
#
# COMPACT_ATOMS: atom_id res chain seq x y z
N MET A 1 34.02 -17.06 -4.63
CA MET A 1 33.04 -16.12 -5.22
C MET A 1 32.38 -15.33 -4.10
N THR A 2 32.04 -14.07 -4.31
CA THR A 2 31.43 -13.19 -3.30
C THR A 2 30.20 -12.50 -3.88
N LEU A 3 29.33 -11.97 -3.01
CA LEU A 3 28.14 -11.20 -3.41
C LEU A 3 28.48 -9.75 -3.83
N HIS A 4 29.77 -9.41 -3.97
CA HIS A 4 30.22 -8.06 -4.24
C HIS A 4 29.66 -7.49 -5.55
N ALA A 5 29.65 -8.29 -6.62
CA ALA A 5 29.12 -7.86 -7.92
C ALA A 5 27.61 -7.52 -7.86
N ILE A 6 26.85 -8.29 -7.06
CA ILE A 6 25.42 -8.05 -6.83
C ILE A 6 25.22 -6.74 -6.06
N VAL A 7 25.96 -6.52 -4.97
CA VAL A 7 25.88 -5.27 -4.19
C VAL A 7 26.35 -4.06 -5.00
N ALA A 8 27.39 -4.20 -5.82
CA ALA A 8 27.86 -3.15 -6.70
C ALA A 8 26.81 -2.75 -7.75
N ALA A 9 26.03 -3.72 -8.24
CA ALA A 9 25.00 -3.47 -9.26
C ALA A 9 23.70 -2.89 -8.70
N PHE A 10 23.22 -3.38 -7.56
CA PHE A 10 21.91 -3.00 -7.01
C PHE A 10 22.01 -1.99 -5.85
N GLY A 11 23.21 -1.74 -5.34
CA GLY A 11 23.41 -1.11 -4.05
C GLY A 11 23.09 -2.09 -2.91
N GLY A 12 23.40 -1.69 -1.68
CA GLY A 12 23.23 -2.55 -0.52
C GLY A 12 24.42 -2.49 0.41
N ASP A 13 24.40 -3.35 1.41
CA ASP A 13 25.49 -3.53 2.35
C ASP A 13 26.02 -4.96 2.23
N LEU A 14 27.34 -5.09 2.30
CA LEU A 14 28.04 -6.36 2.24
C LEU A 14 28.63 -6.68 3.61
N TYR A 15 28.44 -7.91 4.07
CA TYR A 15 28.88 -8.36 5.39
C TYR A 15 29.61 -9.71 5.29
N GLN A 16 30.21 -10.15 6.41
CA GLN A 16 30.82 -11.48 6.56
C GLN A 16 31.78 -11.84 5.41
N GLY A 17 32.72 -10.96 5.11
CA GLY A 17 33.73 -11.19 4.07
C GLY A 17 33.16 -11.31 2.65
N GLY A 18 31.94 -10.85 2.40
CA GLY A 18 31.29 -10.91 1.09
C GLY A 18 30.38 -12.12 0.88
N CYS A 19 30.21 -12.97 1.90
CA CYS A 19 29.30 -14.11 1.85
C CYS A 19 27.86 -13.76 2.25
N ARG A 20 27.62 -12.55 2.77
CA ARG A 20 26.27 -12.08 3.10
C ARG A 20 26.05 -10.66 2.59
N ALA A 21 24.86 -10.36 2.10
CA ALA A 21 24.49 -9.02 1.66
C ALA A 21 23.06 -8.68 2.05
N ASN A 22 22.79 -7.40 2.28
CA ASN A 22 21.43 -6.87 2.27
C ASN A 22 21.29 -5.92 1.09
N ILE A 23 20.36 -6.21 0.18
CA ILE A 23 20.11 -5.42 -1.02
C ILE A 23 18.67 -4.87 -1.01
N PRO A 24 18.38 -3.86 -1.84
CA PRO A 24 17.01 -3.43 -2.10
C PRO A 24 16.20 -4.55 -2.74
N ALA A 25 14.92 -4.65 -2.41
CA ALA A 25 14.00 -5.43 -3.25
C ALA A 25 13.90 -4.79 -4.66
N PRO A 26 13.64 -5.58 -5.72
CA PRO A 26 13.42 -5.04 -7.05
C PRO A 26 12.37 -3.93 -7.04
N GLY A 27 12.74 -2.74 -7.55
CA GLY A 27 11.85 -1.57 -7.57
C GLY A 27 11.82 -0.72 -6.29
N HIS A 28 12.57 -1.10 -5.25
CA HIS A 28 12.73 -0.32 -4.02
C HIS A 28 13.92 0.65 -4.09
N SER A 29 14.01 1.57 -3.12
CA SER A 29 15.08 2.56 -3.06
C SER A 29 16.46 1.92 -2.78
N ALA A 30 17.57 2.54 -3.19
CA ALA A 30 18.91 2.02 -2.85
C ALA A 30 19.25 2.04 -1.34
N ALA A 31 18.44 2.70 -0.51
CA ALA A 31 18.57 2.63 0.95
C ALA A 31 17.78 1.46 1.55
N ASP A 32 16.98 0.76 0.75
CA ASP A 32 16.23 -0.41 1.17
C ASP A 32 17.16 -1.60 1.43
N ARG A 33 16.85 -2.36 2.48
CA ARG A 33 17.59 -3.54 2.93
C ARG A 33 16.64 -4.72 3.16
N SER A 34 15.52 -4.71 2.45
CA SER A 34 14.44 -5.69 2.61
C SER A 34 14.77 -7.06 2.02
N VAL A 35 15.93 -7.25 1.39
CA VAL A 35 16.38 -8.54 0.87
C VAL A 35 17.70 -8.92 1.49
N SER A 36 17.74 -10.05 2.20
CA SER A 36 18.98 -10.68 2.65
C SER A 36 19.40 -11.77 1.66
N LEU A 37 20.68 -11.76 1.31
CA LEU A 37 21.33 -12.77 0.51
C LEU A 37 22.41 -13.45 1.36
N LEU A 38 22.45 -14.77 1.31
CA LEU A 38 23.49 -15.58 1.93
C LEU A 38 24.08 -16.51 0.87
N LEU A 39 25.39 -16.43 0.68
CA LEU A 39 26.15 -17.34 -0.17
C LEU A 39 26.59 -18.55 0.66
N ALA A 40 26.04 -19.72 0.36
CA ALA A 40 26.42 -21.00 0.97
C ALA A 40 26.73 -22.00 -0.14
N GLU A 41 27.93 -22.60 -0.12
CA GLU A 41 28.36 -23.64 -1.07
C GLU A 41 28.17 -23.24 -2.56
N GLY A 42 28.40 -21.96 -2.88
CA GLY A 42 28.26 -21.43 -4.24
C GLY A 42 26.82 -21.10 -4.65
N ARG A 43 25.82 -21.38 -3.81
CA ARG A 43 24.41 -21.03 -4.01
C ARG A 43 24.01 -19.79 -3.22
N VAL A 44 23.18 -18.95 -3.83
CA VAL A 44 22.61 -17.76 -3.20
C VAL A 44 21.27 -18.12 -2.59
N ILE A 45 21.23 -18.15 -1.25
CA ILE A 45 20.01 -18.27 -0.47
C ILE A 45 19.42 -16.87 -0.31
N ILE A 46 18.14 -16.72 -0.66
CA ILE A 46 17.45 -15.44 -0.73
C ILE A 46 16.37 -15.40 0.34
N HIS A 47 16.36 -14.35 1.14
CA HIS A 47 15.33 -14.10 2.14
C HIS A 47 14.79 -12.67 1.98
N GLY A 48 13.51 -12.55 1.59
CA GLY A 48 12.81 -11.27 1.61
C GLY A 48 12.21 -10.99 2.99
N PHE A 49 12.31 -9.76 3.46
CA PHE A 49 11.63 -9.26 4.64
C PHE A 49 10.36 -8.52 4.21
N GLY A 50 9.22 -8.85 4.82
CA GLY A 50 7.93 -8.22 4.50
C GLY A 50 7.31 -8.73 3.19
N ALA A 51 6.88 -7.82 2.31
CA ALA A 51 6.16 -8.14 1.07
C ALA A 51 7.06 -8.56 -0.12
N ALA A 52 8.38 -8.66 0.08
CA ALA A 52 9.32 -9.03 -0.96
C ALA A 52 9.34 -10.55 -1.15
N ASP A 53 8.79 -11.05 -2.26
CA ASP A 53 8.80 -12.48 -2.61
C ASP A 53 10.19 -12.92 -3.09
N TRP A 54 10.77 -13.92 -2.42
CA TRP A 54 12.10 -14.46 -2.75
C TRP A 54 12.19 -14.99 -4.18
N ARG A 55 11.08 -15.46 -4.77
CA ARG A 55 11.04 -15.90 -6.17
C ARG A 55 11.26 -14.74 -7.13
N SER A 56 10.62 -13.60 -6.87
CA SER A 56 10.79 -12.39 -7.68
C SER A 56 12.22 -11.85 -7.63
N ILE A 57 12.88 -11.98 -6.47
CA ILE A 57 14.28 -11.59 -6.29
C ILE A 57 15.21 -12.56 -7.03
N ARG A 58 14.96 -13.87 -6.92
CA ARG A 58 15.72 -14.89 -7.65
C ARG A 58 15.64 -14.65 -9.15
N ASP A 59 14.44 -14.49 -9.68
CA ASP A 59 14.23 -14.29 -11.11
C ASP A 59 14.93 -13.00 -11.57
N HIS A 60 14.89 -11.93 -10.76
CA HIS A 60 15.64 -10.70 -11.05
C HIS A 60 17.17 -10.90 -11.10
N LEU A 61 17.73 -11.71 -10.20
CA LEU A 61 19.16 -12.03 -10.18
C LEU A 61 19.55 -12.95 -11.35
N CYS A 62 18.67 -13.87 -11.75
CA CYS A 62 18.85 -14.73 -12.94
C CYS A 62 18.85 -13.89 -14.22
N ASP A 63 17.84 -13.03 -14.40
CA ASP A 63 17.70 -12.16 -15.57
C ASP A 63 18.89 -11.20 -15.73
N ALA A 64 19.45 -10.75 -14.61
CA ALA A 64 20.64 -9.90 -14.58
C ALA A 64 21.96 -10.69 -14.70
N GLY A 65 21.90 -12.02 -14.83
CA GLY A 65 23.04 -12.88 -15.05
C GLY A 65 23.90 -13.15 -13.82
N PHE A 66 23.47 -12.77 -12.61
CA PHE A 66 24.26 -12.97 -11.39
C PHE A 66 24.20 -14.40 -10.84
N ILE A 67 23.10 -15.11 -11.10
CA ILE A 67 22.91 -16.52 -10.73
C ILE A 67 22.32 -17.33 -11.89
N ASP A 68 22.53 -18.65 -11.89
CA ASP A 68 21.90 -19.60 -12.82
C ASP A 68 20.50 -20.05 -12.33
N ALA A 69 19.84 -20.89 -13.12
CA ALA A 69 18.50 -21.42 -12.80
C ALA A 69 18.49 -22.24 -11.49
N GLU A 70 19.63 -22.80 -11.10
CA GLU A 70 19.84 -23.55 -9.86
C GLU A 70 20.27 -22.65 -8.68
N GLY A 71 20.35 -21.33 -8.89
CA GLY A 71 20.68 -20.33 -7.89
C GLY A 71 22.18 -20.23 -7.55
N ARG A 72 23.07 -20.75 -8.41
CA ARG A 72 24.53 -20.66 -8.23
C ARG A 72 25.07 -19.40 -8.86
N LEU A 73 26.10 -18.81 -8.24
CA LEU A 73 26.79 -17.65 -8.80
C LEU A 73 27.51 -18.03 -10.10
N THR A 74 27.23 -17.29 -11.17
CA THR A 74 27.78 -17.51 -12.51
C THR A 74 29.09 -16.73 -12.75
N GLY A 75 29.41 -15.77 -11.88
CA GLY A 75 30.52 -14.83 -12.07
C GLY A 75 30.29 -13.79 -13.19
N GLY A 76 29.15 -13.84 -13.88
CA GLY A 76 28.84 -13.05 -15.08
C GLY A 76 27.81 -11.97 -14.85
N GLY A 77 28.10 -10.99 -13.99
CA GLY A 77 27.27 -9.79 -13.89
C GLY A 77 27.76 -8.72 -14.87
N ALA A 78 27.09 -8.54 -16.01
CA ALA A 78 27.25 -7.27 -16.72
C ALA A 78 26.67 -6.18 -15.81
N PRO A 79 27.39 -5.08 -15.51
CA PRO A 79 26.77 -3.95 -14.82
C PRO A 79 25.60 -3.52 -15.71
N ALA A 80 24.37 -3.78 -15.26
CA ALA A 80 23.21 -3.26 -15.94
C ALA A 80 23.44 -1.75 -16.06
N PRO A 81 23.37 -1.16 -17.27
CA PRO A 81 23.50 0.28 -17.41
C PRO A 81 22.48 0.88 -16.46
N SER A 82 22.96 1.55 -15.42
CA SER A 82 22.09 2.17 -14.43
C SER A 82 21.26 3.18 -15.19
N THR A 83 20.02 2.86 -15.53
CA THR A 83 19.17 3.84 -16.19
C THR A 83 19.07 4.99 -15.21
N PRO A 84 19.48 6.21 -15.59
CA PRO A 84 19.50 7.34 -14.67
C PRO A 84 18.13 7.41 -14.00
N ARG A 85 18.11 7.48 -12.66
CA ARG A 85 16.85 7.68 -11.95
C ARG A 85 16.21 8.94 -12.53
N PRO A 86 14.91 8.89 -12.88
CA PRO A 86 14.18 10.08 -13.28
C PRO A 86 14.45 11.17 -12.27
N ASP A 87 14.89 12.34 -12.75
CA ASP A 87 15.19 13.45 -11.87
C ASP A 87 13.94 13.90 -11.10
N ARG A 88 14.14 14.71 -10.06
CA ARG A 88 13.05 15.17 -9.18
C ARG A 88 11.91 15.84 -9.96
N ARG A 89 12.25 16.61 -11.01
CA ARG A 89 11.30 17.35 -11.83
C ARG A 89 10.45 16.39 -12.67
N LEU A 90 11.09 15.47 -13.40
CA LEU A 90 10.41 14.45 -14.20
C LEU A 90 9.48 13.59 -13.36
N ARG A 91 9.87 13.23 -12.13
CA ARG A 91 9.01 12.49 -11.20
C ARG A 91 7.74 13.28 -10.88
N LEU A 92 7.88 14.55 -10.49
CA LEU A 92 6.76 15.41 -10.14
C LEU A 92 5.84 15.62 -11.36
N GLU A 93 6.39 16.01 -12.50
CA GLU A 93 5.63 16.21 -13.74
C GLU A 93 4.89 14.93 -14.16
N THR A 94 5.49 13.75 -13.99
CA THR A 94 4.83 12.48 -14.29
C THR A 94 3.67 12.21 -13.34
N ALA A 95 3.80 12.51 -12.06
CA ALA A 95 2.71 12.35 -11.09
C ALA A 95 1.53 13.29 -11.41
N LEU A 96 1.82 14.55 -11.77
CA LEU A 96 0.81 15.53 -12.19
C LEU A 96 0.07 15.04 -13.45
N ARG A 97 0.81 14.60 -14.49
CA ARG A 97 0.19 14.04 -15.71
C ARG A 97 -0.68 12.83 -15.44
N LEU A 98 -0.24 11.92 -14.57
CA LEU A 98 -1.04 10.76 -14.17
C LEU A 98 -2.32 11.19 -13.46
N TRP A 99 -2.25 12.21 -12.61
CA TRP A 99 -3.43 12.75 -11.92
C TRP A 99 -4.40 13.45 -12.85
N ASP A 100 -3.90 14.22 -13.82
CA ASP A 100 -4.73 14.92 -14.81
C ASP A 100 -5.47 13.94 -15.73
N GLY A 101 -4.89 12.76 -15.97
CA GLY A 101 -5.52 11.66 -16.71
C GLY A 101 -6.59 10.87 -15.93
N THR A 102 -6.93 11.30 -14.70
CA THR A 102 -7.92 10.60 -13.87
C THR A 102 -9.33 11.18 -14.00
N LEU A 103 -10.30 10.33 -13.69
CA LEU A 103 -11.72 10.62 -13.61
C LEU A 103 -12.20 10.49 -12.17
N ALA A 104 -13.29 11.18 -11.84
CA ALA A 104 -13.99 10.94 -10.58
C ALA A 104 -14.47 9.48 -10.52
N LEU A 105 -14.47 8.89 -9.32
CA LEU A 105 -14.98 7.54 -9.09
C LEU A 105 -16.48 7.49 -9.41
N GLN A 106 -16.88 6.48 -10.17
CA GLN A 106 -18.26 6.19 -10.56
C GLN A 106 -18.67 4.78 -10.15
N PRO A 107 -19.93 4.56 -9.72
CA PRO A 107 -20.43 3.22 -9.47
C PRO A 107 -20.24 2.30 -10.68
N GLY A 108 -19.56 1.18 -10.47
CA GLY A 108 -19.34 0.15 -11.50
C GLY A 108 -17.97 0.24 -12.19
N ASP A 109 -17.24 1.34 -12.04
CA ASP A 109 -15.86 1.39 -12.53
C ASP A 109 -14.93 0.41 -11.74
N PRO A 110 -13.78 0.02 -12.33
CA PRO A 110 -12.85 -0.90 -11.68
C PRO A 110 -12.38 -0.46 -10.29
N ALA A 111 -12.12 0.85 -10.08
CA ALA A 111 -11.63 1.37 -8.81
C ALA A 111 -12.70 1.29 -7.71
N SER A 112 -13.95 1.63 -8.04
CA SER A 112 -15.11 1.53 -7.17
C SER A 112 -15.47 0.07 -6.86
N LEU A 113 -15.31 -0.84 -7.83
CA LEU A 113 -15.40 -2.28 -7.60
C LEU A 113 -14.33 -2.75 -6.60
N TYR A 114 -13.08 -2.29 -6.77
CA TYR A 114 -11.98 -2.61 -5.86
C TYR A 114 -12.22 -2.08 -4.44
N LEU A 115 -12.70 -0.84 -4.27
CA LEU A 115 -13.09 -0.27 -2.97
C LEU A 115 -14.15 -1.14 -2.28
N ARG A 116 -15.19 -1.55 -3.00
CA ARG A 116 -16.24 -2.44 -2.46
C ARG A 116 -15.71 -3.81 -2.05
N ARG A 117 -14.79 -4.39 -2.83
CA ARG A 117 -14.13 -5.66 -2.48
C ARG A 117 -13.30 -5.55 -1.20
N ARG A 118 -12.83 -4.34 -0.88
CA ARG A 118 -12.14 -4.00 0.37
C ARG A 118 -13.09 -3.50 1.45
N ALA A 119 -14.40 -3.76 1.34
CA ALA A 119 -15.42 -3.36 2.30
C ALA A 119 -15.47 -1.85 2.60
N VAL A 120 -15.07 -1.01 1.64
CA VAL A 120 -15.13 0.46 1.75
C VAL A 120 -16.36 1.01 1.02
N THR A 121 -17.10 1.90 1.67
CA THR A 121 -18.40 2.43 1.21
C THR A 121 -18.33 3.49 0.11
N GLY A 122 -17.14 4.07 -0.15
CA GLY A 122 -16.92 5.08 -1.19
C GLY A 122 -17.37 6.50 -0.82
N ARG A 123 -17.68 6.78 0.45
CA ARG A 123 -18.12 8.12 0.92
C ARG A 123 -16.97 9.11 1.13
N HIS A 124 -15.78 8.61 1.48
CA HIS A 124 -14.62 9.42 1.84
C HIS A 124 -13.51 9.24 0.81
N THR A 125 -13.69 9.82 -0.39
CA THR A 125 -12.83 9.58 -1.56
C THR A 125 -12.12 10.85 -2.04
N GLY A 126 -11.86 11.83 -1.16
CA GLY A 126 -11.38 13.17 -1.53
C GLY A 126 -10.19 13.14 -2.51
N ASP A 127 -9.12 12.44 -2.16
CA ASP A 127 -7.94 12.23 -3.01
C ASP A 127 -7.93 10.87 -3.73
N LEU A 128 -9.08 10.22 -3.90
CA LEU A 128 -9.17 8.96 -4.65
C LEU A 128 -9.85 9.19 -5.99
N ARG A 129 -9.21 8.72 -7.06
CA ARG A 129 -9.70 8.84 -8.43
C ARG A 129 -9.48 7.56 -9.22
N PHE A 130 -10.11 7.48 -10.39
CA PHE A 130 -9.98 6.36 -11.31
C PHE A 130 -9.16 6.77 -12.54
N HIS A 131 -8.17 5.98 -12.93
CA HIS A 131 -7.48 6.14 -14.20
C HIS A 131 -7.86 4.99 -15.15
N PRO A 132 -8.49 5.25 -16.32
CA PRO A 132 -8.97 4.18 -17.20
C PRO A 132 -7.85 3.38 -17.88
N GLY A 133 -6.72 4.01 -18.19
CA GLY A 133 -5.56 3.35 -18.80
C GLY A 133 -4.22 3.88 -18.29
N ALA A 134 -3.90 3.64 -17.02
CA ALA A 134 -2.62 4.07 -16.45
C ALA A 134 -1.46 3.29 -17.08
N PRO A 135 -0.38 3.94 -17.52
CA PRO A 135 0.77 3.26 -18.11
C PRO A 135 1.50 2.45 -17.05
N VAL A 136 1.75 1.17 -17.32
CA VAL A 136 2.51 0.31 -16.39
C VAL A 136 3.97 0.78 -16.26
N SER A 137 4.53 1.29 -17.35
CA SER A 137 5.88 1.85 -17.45
C SER A 137 5.90 3.37 -17.37
N VAL A 138 5.51 3.94 -16.22
CA VAL A 138 5.31 5.41 -16.04
C VAL A 138 6.48 6.35 -16.42
N TYR A 139 7.73 5.86 -16.52
CA TYR A 139 8.92 6.67 -16.87
C TYR A 139 9.58 6.27 -18.20
N ARG A 140 8.97 5.36 -18.96
CA ARG A 140 9.50 4.89 -20.24
C ARG A 140 8.36 4.81 -21.24
N ALA A 141 8.66 5.04 -22.52
CA ALA A 141 7.68 4.80 -23.56
C ALA A 141 7.22 3.33 -23.50
N GLY A 142 5.90 3.12 -23.47
CA GLY A 142 5.31 1.80 -23.38
C GLY A 142 3.83 1.84 -23.74
N ARG A 143 3.35 0.82 -24.45
CA ARG A 143 1.95 0.72 -24.87
C ARG A 143 1.06 0.03 -23.83
N ARG A 144 1.65 -0.67 -22.86
CA ARG A 144 0.89 -1.44 -21.87
C ARG A 144 0.28 -0.52 -20.82
N THR A 145 -1.05 -0.48 -20.79
CA THR A 145 -1.84 0.24 -19.81
C THR A 145 -2.75 -0.70 -19.01
N ARG A 146 -3.21 -0.25 -17.85
CA ARG A 146 -4.20 -0.91 -17.01
C ARG A 146 -5.12 0.12 -16.36
N PRO A 147 -6.41 -0.21 -16.13
CA PRO A 147 -7.23 0.54 -15.19
C PRO A 147 -6.54 0.63 -13.83
N ALA A 148 -6.68 1.74 -13.11
CA ALA A 148 -6.07 1.90 -11.79
C ALA A 148 -6.93 2.74 -10.85
N LEU A 149 -6.95 2.35 -9.58
CA LEU A 149 -7.26 3.27 -8.48
C LEU A 149 -6.05 4.17 -8.26
N VAL A 150 -6.27 5.47 -8.19
CA VAL A 150 -5.21 6.48 -7.98
C VAL A 150 -5.46 7.22 -6.69
N SER A 151 -4.49 7.16 -5.77
CA SER A 151 -4.47 7.97 -4.55
C SER A 151 -3.57 9.18 -4.77
N GLY A 152 -4.13 10.39 -4.67
CA GLY A 152 -3.38 11.64 -4.72
C GLY A 152 -2.65 11.88 -3.42
N ILE A 153 -1.34 12.07 -3.47
CA ILE A 153 -0.49 12.31 -2.31
C ILE A 153 -0.10 13.79 -2.31
N ARG A 154 -0.54 14.49 -1.28
CA ARG A 154 -0.31 15.92 -1.11
C ARG A 154 0.76 16.19 -0.09
N ASP A 155 1.60 17.19 -0.33
CA ASP A 155 2.55 17.67 0.68
C ASP A 155 1.86 18.41 1.83
N ALA A 156 2.66 18.94 2.76
CA ALA A 156 2.15 19.70 3.91
C ALA A 156 1.31 20.91 3.49
N ASP A 157 1.70 21.59 2.39
CA ASP A 157 1.00 22.75 1.84
C ASP A 157 -0.27 22.38 1.05
N GLY A 158 -0.54 21.08 0.85
CA GLY A 158 -1.69 20.59 0.10
C GLY A 158 -1.49 20.49 -1.40
N ARG A 159 -0.28 20.73 -1.90
CA ARG A 159 0.05 20.56 -3.31
C ARG A 159 0.22 19.08 -3.63
N LEU A 160 -0.32 18.66 -4.76
CA LEU A 160 -0.12 17.30 -5.25
C LEU A 160 1.37 17.11 -5.57
N SER A 161 2.00 16.15 -4.92
CA SER A 161 3.44 15.88 -5.04
C SER A 161 3.75 14.48 -5.55
N ALA A 162 2.83 13.53 -5.33
CA ALA A 162 2.90 12.17 -5.84
C ALA A 162 1.50 11.60 -6.08
N VAL A 163 1.47 10.45 -6.75
CA VAL A 163 0.30 9.57 -6.83
C VAL A 163 0.72 8.14 -6.49
N GLU A 164 -0.18 7.38 -5.88
CA GLU A 164 -0.07 5.94 -5.77
C GLU A 164 -1.09 5.27 -6.70
N LEU A 165 -0.60 4.49 -7.64
CA LEU A 165 -1.40 3.67 -8.55
C LEU A 165 -1.58 2.29 -7.93
N THR A 166 -2.81 1.81 -7.84
CA THR A 166 -3.12 0.38 -7.68
C THR A 166 -3.74 -0.10 -8.98
N TYR A 167 -3.00 -0.89 -9.75
CA TYR A 167 -3.43 -1.42 -11.04
C TYR A 167 -4.46 -2.53 -10.86
N LEU A 168 -5.49 -2.48 -11.68
CA LEU A 168 -6.67 -3.32 -11.58
C LEU A 168 -6.96 -4.00 -12.93
N GLU A 169 -7.64 -5.14 -12.84
CA GLU A 169 -8.40 -5.71 -13.93
C GLU A 169 -9.75 -4.98 -14.08
N PRO A 170 -10.42 -5.06 -15.24
CA PRO A 170 -11.72 -4.42 -15.46
C PRO A 170 -12.81 -4.80 -14.44
N ASN A 171 -12.70 -5.98 -13.82
CA ASN A 171 -13.63 -6.46 -12.79
C ASN A 171 -13.29 -5.96 -11.36
N GLY A 172 -12.33 -5.03 -11.24
CA GLY A 172 -11.87 -4.43 -9.99
C GLY A 172 -11.02 -5.36 -9.13
N GLN A 173 -10.51 -6.47 -9.67
CA GLN A 173 -9.47 -7.25 -9.00
C GLN A 173 -8.10 -6.59 -9.19
N PRO A 174 -7.12 -6.83 -8.30
CA PRO A 174 -5.73 -6.45 -8.57
C PRO A 174 -5.25 -7.03 -9.90
N ALA A 175 -4.53 -6.22 -10.68
CA ALA A 175 -4.03 -6.64 -11.98
C ALA A 175 -3.12 -7.88 -11.86
N ALA A 176 -3.37 -8.89 -12.70
CA ALA A 176 -2.56 -10.10 -12.75
C ALA A 176 -1.38 -9.94 -13.73
N GLY A 177 -0.31 -10.70 -13.51
CA GLY A 177 0.86 -10.71 -14.41
C GLY A 177 1.65 -9.39 -14.43
N LEU A 178 1.49 -8.55 -13.41
CA LEU A 178 2.35 -7.41 -13.14
C LEU A 178 3.30 -7.74 -11.99
N ALA A 179 4.58 -7.40 -12.15
CA ALA A 179 5.56 -7.54 -11.08
C ALA A 179 5.22 -6.68 -9.84
N LEU A 180 4.61 -5.51 -10.06
CA LEU A 180 4.11 -4.63 -9.01
C LEU A 180 2.68 -4.22 -9.34
N THR A 181 1.74 -4.62 -8.49
CA THR A 181 0.33 -4.23 -8.60
C THR A 181 0.06 -2.84 -8.02
N ARG A 182 0.99 -2.31 -7.22
CA ARG A 182 0.96 -0.96 -6.66
C ARG A 182 2.25 -0.20 -6.94
N LYS A 183 2.16 1.09 -7.26
CA LYS A 183 3.30 1.92 -7.62
C LYS A 183 3.13 3.38 -7.24
N THR A 184 4.08 3.92 -6.51
CA THR A 184 4.14 5.36 -6.18
C THR A 184 4.98 6.11 -7.21
N VAL A 185 4.47 7.23 -7.71
CA VAL A 185 5.08 8.09 -8.73
C VAL A 185 5.09 9.53 -8.22
N GLY A 186 6.18 10.26 -8.42
CA GLY A 186 6.35 11.61 -7.85
C GLY A 186 7.21 11.61 -6.59
N LEU A 187 6.96 12.58 -5.72
CA LEU A 187 7.72 12.86 -4.50
C LEU A 187 6.82 12.72 -3.28
N VAL A 188 7.28 12.00 -2.27
CA VAL A 188 6.56 11.85 -0.99
C VAL A 188 7.43 12.50 0.10
N PRO A 189 7.37 13.84 0.26
CA PRO A 189 8.10 14.51 1.33
C PRO A 189 7.54 14.09 2.70
N PRO A 190 8.32 14.25 3.79
CA PRO A 190 7.83 14.04 5.14
C PRO A 190 6.58 14.87 5.42
N GLY A 191 5.57 14.25 6.04
CA GLY A 191 4.27 14.84 6.32
C GLY A 191 3.30 14.85 5.16
N ALA A 192 3.63 14.25 4.02
CA ALA A 192 2.69 14.09 2.91
C ALA A 192 1.50 13.20 3.30
N ALA A 193 0.35 13.35 2.65
CA ALA A 193 -0.84 12.58 2.99
C ALA A 193 -1.77 12.42 1.79
N VAL A 194 -2.54 11.33 1.79
CA VAL A 194 -3.75 11.19 0.98
C VAL A 194 -4.90 11.74 1.80
N ARG A 195 -5.49 12.87 1.38
CA ARG A 195 -6.54 13.56 2.11
C ARG A 195 -7.91 13.00 1.72
N LEU A 196 -8.34 11.93 2.41
CA LEU A 196 -9.60 11.23 2.09
C LEU A 196 -10.85 12.04 2.46
N SER A 197 -10.70 13.06 3.30
CA SER A 197 -11.72 14.02 3.70
C SER A 197 -11.10 15.39 3.96
N PRO A 198 -11.88 16.49 3.94
CA PRO A 198 -11.42 17.78 4.44
C PRO A 198 -10.87 17.67 5.87
N ALA A 199 -9.92 18.55 6.21
CA ALA A 199 -9.45 18.66 7.59
C ALA A 199 -10.58 19.14 8.51
N ALA A 200 -10.51 18.73 9.78
CA ALA A 200 -11.51 19.05 10.78
C ALA A 200 -10.88 19.08 12.17
N ALA A 201 -11.61 19.63 13.16
CA ALA A 201 -11.11 19.71 14.54
C ALA A 201 -10.81 18.36 15.17
N GLU A 202 -11.46 17.29 14.72
CA GLU A 202 -11.22 15.91 15.14
C GLU A 202 -11.10 15.01 13.91
N MET A 203 -10.00 14.26 13.85
CA MET A 203 -9.67 13.44 12.69
C MET A 203 -9.12 12.08 13.07
N VAL A 204 -9.23 11.13 12.14
CA VAL A 204 -8.49 9.87 12.17
C VAL A 204 -7.33 9.89 11.18
N VAL A 205 -6.19 9.36 11.58
CA VAL A 205 -5.04 9.15 10.70
C VAL A 205 -4.59 7.70 10.77
N GLY A 206 -4.05 7.17 9.67
CA GLY A 206 -3.52 5.81 9.58
C GLY A 206 -2.44 5.72 8.52
N GLU A 207 -1.73 4.59 8.45
CA GLU A 207 -0.65 4.40 7.48
C GLU A 207 -1.20 4.17 6.07
N GLY A 208 -2.01 3.13 5.90
CA GLY A 208 -2.57 2.75 4.60
C GLY A 208 -3.90 3.43 4.28
N VAL A 209 -4.15 3.70 2.99
CA VAL A 209 -5.43 4.24 2.50
C VAL A 209 -6.62 3.38 2.95
N PHE A 210 -6.55 2.06 2.80
CA PHE A 210 -7.65 1.16 3.16
C PHE A 210 -7.86 1.03 4.67
N THR A 211 -6.79 0.98 5.46
CA THR A 211 -6.86 1.04 6.92
C THR A 211 -7.58 2.32 7.36
N THR A 212 -7.14 3.48 6.85
CA THR A 212 -7.74 4.76 7.21
C THR A 212 -9.20 4.85 6.77
N LEU A 213 -9.56 4.43 5.55
CA LEU A 213 -10.97 4.39 5.10
C LEU A 213 -11.83 3.54 6.02
N SER A 214 -11.35 2.37 6.44
CA SER A 214 -12.07 1.47 7.35
C SER A 214 -12.21 2.09 8.74
N ALA A 215 -11.19 2.80 9.20
CA ALA A 215 -11.22 3.54 10.46
C ALA A 215 -12.17 4.75 10.40
N ILE A 216 -12.19 5.50 9.30
CA ILE A 216 -13.16 6.58 9.04
C ILE A 216 -14.58 6.04 9.16
N ASP A 217 -14.89 4.95 8.45
CA ASP A 217 -16.23 4.35 8.48
C ASP A 217 -16.60 3.82 9.87
N ARG A 218 -15.63 3.26 10.61
CA ARG A 218 -15.83 2.71 11.96
C ARG A 218 -16.01 3.78 13.04
N PHE A 219 -15.18 4.82 13.01
CA PHE A 219 -15.15 5.86 14.05
C PHE A 219 -15.96 7.10 13.70
N ARG A 220 -16.48 7.18 12.46
CA ARG A 220 -17.26 8.32 11.95
C ARG A 220 -16.50 9.65 12.03
N LEU A 221 -15.20 9.59 11.77
CA LEU A 221 -14.30 10.76 11.76
C LEU A 221 -13.75 10.98 10.35
N PRO A 222 -13.58 12.23 9.88
CA PRO A 222 -12.81 12.49 8.66
C PRO A 222 -11.36 12.08 8.87
N GLY A 223 -10.65 11.72 7.80
CA GLY A 223 -9.29 11.21 8.01
C GLY A 223 -8.38 11.21 6.80
N TRP A 224 -7.08 11.14 7.09
CA TRP A 224 -5.99 11.18 6.11
C TRP A 224 -5.11 9.93 6.24
N ALA A 225 -4.65 9.39 5.11
CA ALA A 225 -3.70 8.30 5.09
C ALA A 225 -2.28 8.82 4.89
N LEU A 226 -1.36 8.37 5.73
CA LEU A 226 -0.02 8.92 5.87
C LEU A 226 1.05 8.04 5.21
N MET A 227 0.63 7.09 4.39
CA MET A 227 1.41 6.31 3.41
C MET A 227 2.45 5.34 3.95
N SER A 228 3.06 5.60 5.09
CA SER A 228 4.02 4.71 5.73
C SER A 228 4.22 5.08 7.20
N ALA A 229 4.71 4.14 8.01
CA ALA A 229 5.18 4.37 9.37
C ALA A 229 6.13 5.58 9.52
N ASN A 230 7.08 5.76 8.59
CA ASN A 230 8.02 6.87 8.65
C ASN A 230 7.33 8.23 8.45
N ASN A 231 6.43 8.27 7.47
CA ASN A 231 5.72 9.49 7.14
C ASN A 231 4.59 9.81 8.16
N LEU A 232 3.99 8.76 8.75
CA LEU A 232 3.13 8.84 9.93
C LEU A 232 3.84 9.56 11.08
N ALA A 233 5.07 9.15 11.42
CA ALA A 233 5.83 9.77 12.51
C ALA A 233 6.18 11.26 12.24
N ALA A 234 6.34 11.64 10.97
CA ALA A 234 6.72 13.00 10.55
C ALA A 234 5.53 13.96 10.33
N TRP A 235 4.29 13.48 10.33
CA TRP A 235 3.11 14.29 9.95
C TRP A 235 2.71 15.34 10.98
N THR A 236 2.61 16.60 10.57
CA THR A 236 2.08 17.67 11.44
C THR A 236 0.62 17.96 11.08
N PRO A 237 -0.28 18.04 12.07
CA PRO A 237 -1.67 18.36 11.82
C PRO A 237 -1.86 19.77 11.25
N PRO A 238 -2.87 19.99 10.38
CA PRO A 238 -3.36 21.32 10.06
C PRO A 238 -3.76 22.11 11.32
N PRO A 239 -3.69 23.45 11.29
CA PRO A 239 -3.95 24.29 12.47
C PRO A 239 -5.35 24.10 13.09
N GLU A 240 -6.37 23.72 12.31
CA GLU A 240 -7.70 23.48 12.85
C GLU A 240 -7.83 22.21 13.70
N VAL A 241 -6.90 21.26 13.58
CA VAL A 241 -7.00 19.94 14.23
C VAL A 241 -6.60 20.03 15.70
N ARG A 242 -7.50 19.59 16.57
CA ARG A 242 -7.31 19.59 18.03
C ARG A 242 -7.28 18.18 18.62
N ARG A 243 -7.90 17.22 17.93
CA ARG A 243 -7.99 15.81 18.35
C ARG A 243 -7.61 14.88 17.21
N VAL A 244 -6.75 13.92 17.48
CA VAL A 244 -6.29 12.92 16.51
C VAL A 244 -6.48 11.51 17.08
N LEU A 245 -7.21 10.68 16.34
CA LEU A 245 -7.24 9.24 16.52
C LEU A 245 -6.23 8.61 15.55
N ILE A 246 -5.20 7.96 16.07
CA ILE A 246 -4.24 7.20 15.27
C ILE A 246 -4.75 5.77 15.16
N ALA A 247 -5.22 5.40 13.97
CA ALA A 247 -5.62 4.06 13.59
C ALA A 247 -4.36 3.26 13.21
N ALA A 248 -3.71 2.68 14.21
CA ALA A 248 -2.47 1.94 14.05
C ALA A 248 -2.73 0.54 13.48
N ASP A 249 -1.90 0.12 12.53
CA ASP A 249 -1.78 -1.27 12.13
C ASP A 249 -1.07 -2.05 13.25
N ARG A 250 -1.40 -3.32 13.44
CA ARG A 250 -0.71 -4.18 14.41
C ARG A 250 0.68 -4.53 13.89
N GLY A 251 1.63 -4.59 14.83
CA GLY A 251 3.00 -4.97 14.55
C GLY A 251 3.99 -3.91 15.02
N ALA A 252 5.21 -4.34 15.31
CA ALA A 252 6.20 -3.50 15.99
C ALA A 252 6.49 -2.16 15.27
N VAL A 253 6.55 -2.17 13.94
CA VAL A 253 6.85 -0.98 13.14
C VAL A 253 5.72 0.05 13.22
N GLY A 254 4.48 -0.38 12.99
CA GLY A 254 3.32 0.51 13.00
C GLY A 254 2.97 1.00 14.41
N GLU A 255 3.05 0.12 15.41
CA GLU A 255 2.85 0.50 16.80
C GLU A 255 3.89 1.52 17.29
N LEU A 256 5.17 1.34 16.92
CA LEU A 256 6.22 2.29 17.24
C LEU A 256 6.02 3.65 16.54
N ALA A 257 5.60 3.65 15.28
CA ALA A 257 5.33 4.88 14.54
C ALA A 257 4.13 5.64 15.12
N ALA A 258 3.05 4.94 15.45
CA ALA A 258 1.88 5.51 16.11
C ALA A 258 2.23 6.08 17.49
N ALA A 259 3.05 5.37 18.28
CA ALA A 259 3.51 5.84 19.59
C ALA A 259 4.35 7.12 19.46
N ARG A 260 5.29 7.17 18.50
CA ARG A 260 6.12 8.35 18.22
C ARG A 260 5.28 9.55 17.79
N LEU A 261 4.35 9.37 16.86
CA LEU A 261 3.43 10.42 16.45
C LEU A 261 2.60 10.90 17.65
N GLY A 262 2.02 9.98 18.42
CA GLY A 262 1.19 10.33 19.56
C GLY A 262 1.94 11.09 20.65
N ALA A 263 3.20 10.76 20.92
CA ALA A 263 4.04 11.52 21.84
C ALA A 263 4.26 12.96 21.35
N ARG A 264 4.59 13.13 20.06
CA ARG A 264 4.81 14.46 19.46
C ARG A 264 3.54 15.31 19.47
N LEU A 265 2.39 14.75 19.06
CA LEU A 265 1.13 15.47 19.04
C LEU A 265 0.72 15.95 20.44
N ARG A 266 0.89 15.11 21.46
CA ARG A 266 0.63 15.52 22.86
C ARG A 266 1.55 16.66 23.31
N SER A 267 2.82 16.65 22.91
CA SER A 267 3.74 17.76 23.21
C SER A 267 3.34 19.08 22.52
N GLN A 268 2.52 19.01 21.47
CA GLN A 268 1.95 20.13 20.73
C GLN A 268 0.52 20.49 21.20
N ALA A 269 0.10 19.99 22.37
CA ALA A 269 -1.25 20.17 22.92
C ALA A 269 -2.40 19.63 22.03
N VAL A 270 -2.11 18.67 21.15
CA VAL A 270 -3.13 17.95 20.37
C VAL A 270 -3.54 16.69 21.12
N GLU A 271 -4.82 16.59 21.46
CA GLU A 271 -5.40 15.43 22.14
C GLU A 271 -5.26 14.20 21.23
N THR A 272 -4.62 13.13 21.73
CA THR A 272 -4.28 11.98 20.89
C THR A 272 -4.66 10.64 21.51
N ARG A 273 -5.42 9.84 20.75
CA ARG A 273 -5.73 8.44 21.06
C ARG A 273 -5.09 7.53 20.02
N ILE A 274 -4.57 6.39 20.45
CA ILE A 274 -4.04 5.37 19.55
C ILE A 274 -4.91 4.14 19.70
N LEU A 275 -5.53 3.70 18.60
CA LEU A 275 -6.32 2.48 18.56
C LEU A 275 -5.77 1.56 17.49
N ARG A 276 -5.74 0.27 17.84
CA ARG A 276 -5.37 -0.82 16.94
C ARG A 276 -6.51 -1.84 16.91
N PRO A 277 -6.66 -2.59 15.82
CA PRO A 277 -7.62 -3.67 15.80
C PRO A 277 -7.25 -4.76 16.83
N GLU A 278 -8.27 -5.43 17.34
CA GLU A 278 -8.10 -6.60 18.20
C GLU A 278 -7.51 -7.76 17.39
N ALA A 279 -6.74 -8.62 18.06
CA ALA A 279 -6.28 -9.85 17.43
C ALA A 279 -7.51 -10.70 17.01
N PRO A 280 -7.47 -11.40 15.87
CA PRO A 280 -6.29 -11.70 15.04
C PRO A 280 -6.04 -10.72 13.88
N PHE A 281 -6.72 -9.57 13.82
CA PHE A 281 -6.69 -8.71 12.64
C PHE A 281 -5.48 -7.78 12.62
N ASP A 282 -4.67 -7.82 11.56
CA ASP A 282 -3.48 -6.97 11.44
C ASP A 282 -3.80 -5.50 11.19
N ASP A 283 -4.90 -5.19 10.48
CA ASP A 283 -5.30 -3.82 10.16
C ASP A 283 -6.82 -3.62 10.27
N TRP A 284 -7.26 -2.35 10.26
CA TRP A 284 -8.68 -2.01 10.33
C TRP A 284 -9.48 -2.46 9.10
N ASN A 285 -8.82 -2.70 7.96
CA ASN A 285 -9.51 -3.19 6.77
C ASN A 285 -9.83 -4.69 6.85
N ALA A 286 -8.97 -5.49 7.49
CA ALA A 286 -9.22 -6.89 7.81
C ALA A 286 -10.46 -7.01 8.71
N VAL A 287 -10.61 -6.14 9.71
CA VAL A 287 -11.83 -6.06 10.54
C VAL A 287 -13.07 -5.75 9.69
N ALA A 288 -12.98 -4.79 8.77
CA ALA A 288 -14.10 -4.43 7.90
C ALA A 288 -14.50 -5.57 6.95
N LEU A 289 -13.51 -6.27 6.39
CA LEU A 289 -13.70 -7.43 5.53
C LEU A 289 -14.40 -8.57 6.26
N ASP A 290 -13.94 -8.89 7.47
CA ASP A 290 -14.53 -9.93 8.31
C ASP A 290 -16.01 -9.66 8.62
N ARG A 291 -16.32 -8.44 9.08
CA ARG A 291 -17.71 -8.00 9.33
C ARG A 291 -18.59 -8.08 8.09
N SER A 292 -18.03 -7.78 6.91
CA SER A 292 -18.77 -7.84 5.66
C SER A 292 -19.12 -9.27 5.23
N LYS A 293 -18.33 -10.28 5.64
CA LYS A 293 -18.62 -11.70 5.41
C LYS A 293 -19.69 -12.20 6.37
N GLY A 294 -19.54 -11.94 7.67
CA GLY A 294 -20.53 -12.34 8.67
C GLY A 294 -21.92 -11.73 8.43
N GLY A 295 -21.97 -10.49 7.92
CA GLY A 295 -23.23 -9.85 7.52
C GLY A 295 -23.91 -10.49 6.29
N ARG A 296 -23.14 -11.08 5.37
CA ARG A 296 -23.69 -11.80 4.20
C ARG A 296 -24.21 -13.18 4.58
N GLU A 297 -23.45 -13.92 5.37
CA GLU A 297 -23.86 -15.24 5.87
C GLU A 297 -25.10 -15.16 6.77
N GLY A 298 -25.19 -14.14 7.64
CA GLY A 298 -26.38 -13.89 8.45
C GLY A 298 -27.61 -13.44 7.65
N ALA A 299 -27.42 -12.81 6.48
CA ALA A 299 -28.51 -12.43 5.59
C ALA A 299 -28.99 -13.59 4.71
N GLU A 300 -28.08 -14.49 4.29
CA GLU A 300 -28.41 -15.72 3.56
C GLU A 300 -29.09 -16.75 4.48
N GLY A 301 -28.63 -16.92 5.73
CA GLY A 301 -29.25 -17.80 6.72
C GLY A 301 -30.65 -17.36 7.17
N ARG A 302 -30.96 -16.05 7.12
CA ARG A 302 -32.32 -15.54 7.38
C ARG A 302 -33.28 -15.74 6.21
N ARG A 303 -32.78 -15.95 4.98
CA ARG A 303 -33.60 -16.23 3.80
C ARG A 303 -33.96 -17.72 3.67
N SER A 304 -33.22 -18.62 4.31
CA SER A 304 -33.50 -20.07 4.31
C SER A 304 -34.34 -20.56 5.49
N GLY A 305 -34.61 -19.72 6.50
CA GLY A 305 -35.36 -20.08 7.71
C GLY A 305 -36.82 -19.61 7.78
N GLY A 306 -37.41 -19.17 6.66
CA GLY A 306 -38.81 -18.77 6.59
C GLY A 306 -39.74 -19.97 6.51
N ASP A 307 -39.95 -20.65 7.63
CA ASP A 307 -41.02 -21.64 7.80
C ASP A 307 -42.36 -20.91 7.64
N GLY A 308 -43.09 -21.26 6.58
CA GLY A 308 -44.37 -20.63 6.24
C GLY A 308 -45.41 -20.89 7.33
N PRO A 309 -46.29 -19.94 7.65
CA PRO A 309 -47.31 -20.18 8.66
C PRO A 309 -48.25 -21.29 8.17
N ARG A 310 -48.25 -22.44 8.88
CA ARG A 310 -49.27 -23.47 8.77
C ARG A 310 -50.64 -22.83 9.03
N SER A 311 -51.50 -22.86 8.01
CA SER A 311 -52.91 -22.50 8.13
C SER A 311 -53.60 -23.45 9.14
N PRO A 312 -54.38 -22.94 10.10
CA PRO A 312 -55.21 -23.81 10.92
C PRO A 312 -56.38 -24.34 10.07
N ALA A 313 -56.58 -25.65 10.13
CA ALA A 313 -57.72 -26.34 9.57
C ALA A 313 -59.03 -25.77 10.16
N GLY A 314 -60.01 -25.54 9.29
CA GLY A 314 -61.35 -25.18 9.69
C GLY A 314 -62.10 -26.40 10.21
N ASP A 315 -62.74 -26.25 11.36
CA ASP A 315 -63.87 -27.08 11.77
C ASP A 315 -65.14 -26.25 11.61
N ALA A 316 -66.03 -26.73 10.75
CA ALA A 316 -67.43 -26.35 10.68
C ALA A 316 -68.23 -27.55 10.18
N SER A 317 -68.60 -28.44 11.11
CA SER A 317 -69.95 -29.01 11.31
C SER A 317 -69.89 -30.11 12.35
#